data_AF-A0A2V6ARH8-F1
#
_entry.id   AF-A0A2V6ARH8-F1
#
_cell.length_a   1.000
_cell.length_b   1.000
_cell.length_c   1.000
_cell.angle_alpha   90.00
_cell.angle_beta   90.00
_cell.angle_gamma   90.00
#
_symmetry.space_group_name_H-M   'P 1'
#
loop_
_entity.id
_entity.type
_entity.pdbx_description
1 polymer ?
#
loop_
_entity_poly.entity_id
_entity_poly.type
_entity_poly.pdbx_seq_one_letter_code
_entity_poly.pdbx_strand_id
1 'polypeptide(L)'
;MAYAVEQNDHRGTFYFAQLATAAAKDSKGLVGFHGAGGGGSMMSMDAIVNVGFTIANFTDTSGNPSASKVYRASRIILAQPELVGYFGSGSGVASQEQYWSAYGLAKAFWELDLNVPAVIRLGGNTEDRAVEILQRMSRLLNASIEGYRKMDAPATIAARFAELVTAGKGAKWKPRAPRVPKFIKDPSVTTIPVKGGRVWIDGAHWPEIRGVVETHSGGLIVDRAGGPVSSLPGEEFATKDSELLACDVECRLAGVEGFYLELDIPGLDELIGGTR
;
A
#
# COMPACT_ATOMS: atom_id res chain seq x y z
N MET A 1 6.86 13.28 10.13
CA MET A 1 6.14 12.67 9.00
C MET A 1 4.98 11.77 9.45
N ALA A 2 5.23 10.60 10.06
CA ALA A 2 4.15 9.66 10.40
C ALA A 2 3.04 10.26 11.29
N TYR A 3 3.41 11.01 12.34
CA TYR A 3 2.44 11.75 13.17
C TYR A 3 1.57 12.72 12.37
N ALA A 4 2.13 13.39 11.35
CA ALA A 4 1.36 14.30 10.51
C ALA A 4 0.34 13.57 9.63
N VAL A 5 0.62 12.33 9.22
CA VAL A 5 -0.38 11.50 8.52
C VAL A 5 -1.55 11.18 9.46
N GLU A 6 -1.25 10.75 10.68
CA GLU A 6 -2.26 10.40 11.68
C GLU A 6 -3.13 11.59 12.10
N GLN A 7 -2.53 12.76 12.33
CA GLN A 7 -3.28 13.97 12.72
C GLN A 7 -4.27 14.45 11.66
N ASN A 8 -4.02 14.13 10.37
CA ASN A 8 -4.83 14.63 9.26
C ASN A 8 -5.91 13.64 8.79
N ASP A 9 -5.92 12.39 9.25
CA ASP A 9 -6.96 11.40 8.94
C ASP A 9 -7.36 10.66 10.22
N HIS A 10 -8.60 10.82 10.69
CA HIS A 10 -9.08 10.20 11.93
C HIS A 10 -9.74 8.83 11.71
N ARG A 11 -9.71 8.29 10.49
CA ARG A 11 -10.24 6.95 10.18
C ARG A 11 -9.21 5.90 10.56
N GLY A 12 -9.51 5.12 11.59
CA GLY A 12 -8.56 4.19 12.21
C GLY A 12 -7.31 4.88 12.77
N THR A 13 -6.35 4.08 13.19
CA THR A 13 -5.09 4.50 13.81
C THR A 13 -3.94 4.24 12.86
N PHE A 14 -2.96 5.13 12.81
CA PHE A 14 -1.64 4.89 12.26
C PHE A 14 -0.58 5.29 13.29
N TYR A 15 0.17 4.30 13.77
CA TYR A 15 1.35 4.50 14.60
C TYR A 15 2.60 4.02 13.88
N PHE A 16 3.71 4.72 14.05
CA PHE A 16 5.03 4.34 13.53
C PHE A 16 6.11 4.66 14.55
N ALA A 17 6.99 3.70 14.81
CA ALA A 17 8.22 3.88 15.57
C ALA A 17 9.37 3.17 14.87
N GLN A 18 10.48 3.87 14.64
CA GLN A 18 11.72 3.26 14.19
C GLN A 18 12.32 2.46 15.35
N LEU A 19 12.69 1.19 15.13
CA LEU A 19 13.31 0.33 16.13
C LEU A 19 14.81 0.14 15.84
N ALA A 20 15.13 -0.49 14.72
CA ALA A 20 16.51 -0.76 14.30
C ALA A 20 16.77 -0.16 12.92
N THR A 21 17.96 0.40 12.72
CA THR A 21 18.42 0.96 11.44
C THR A 21 19.39 0.04 10.70
N ALA A 22 19.85 -1.04 11.36
CA ALA A 22 20.72 -2.05 10.80
C ALA A 22 20.35 -3.43 11.38
N ALA A 23 20.58 -4.49 10.61
CA ALA A 23 20.41 -5.85 11.08
C ALA A 23 21.45 -6.19 12.15
N ALA A 24 21.06 -6.94 13.19
CA ALA A 24 22.01 -7.47 14.15
C ALA A 24 23.00 -8.45 13.48
N LYS A 25 24.18 -8.65 14.07
CA LYS A 25 25.29 -9.43 13.48
C LYS A 25 24.88 -10.84 13.02
N ASP A 26 24.05 -11.53 13.80
CA ASP A 26 23.61 -12.90 13.53
C ASP A 26 22.18 -12.96 12.95
N SER A 27 21.67 -11.83 12.47
CA SER A 27 20.33 -11.75 11.88
C SER A 27 20.33 -12.15 10.41
N LYS A 28 19.21 -12.72 9.96
CA LYS A 28 18.90 -12.97 8.55
C LYS A 28 18.59 -11.70 7.75
N GLY A 29 18.52 -10.53 8.40
CA GLY A 29 18.35 -9.23 7.74
C GLY A 29 17.34 -8.33 8.44
N LEU A 30 17.22 -7.11 7.91
CA LEU A 30 16.33 -6.08 8.42
C LEU A 30 14.95 -6.18 7.75
N VAL A 31 13.86 -6.24 8.51
CA VAL A 31 12.50 -6.43 7.97
C VAL A 31 11.62 -5.23 8.28
N GLY A 32 10.96 -4.69 7.26
CA GLY A 32 9.92 -3.68 7.45
C GLY A 32 8.66 -4.35 7.98
N PHE A 33 8.19 -3.96 9.16
CA PHE A 33 7.06 -4.61 9.83
C PHE A 33 5.80 -3.75 9.79
N HIS A 34 4.67 -4.35 9.43
CA HIS A 34 3.35 -3.71 9.37
C HIS A 34 2.32 -4.47 10.20
N GLY A 35 2.05 -3.99 11.41
CA GLY A 35 1.01 -4.51 12.28
C GLY A 35 -0.38 -3.98 11.92
N ALA A 36 -1.41 -4.77 12.26
CA ALA A 36 -2.81 -4.39 12.16
C ALA A 36 -3.59 -4.86 13.40
N GLY A 37 -3.24 -4.28 14.55
CA GLY A 37 -3.91 -4.46 15.85
C GLY A 37 -3.03 -5.12 16.90
N GLY A 38 -2.91 -4.44 18.06
CA GLY A 38 -2.15 -4.78 19.28
C GLY A 38 -1.56 -6.19 19.41
N GLY A 39 -2.16 -7.02 20.28
CA GLY A 39 -1.60 -8.30 20.73
C GLY A 39 -1.15 -9.24 19.61
N GLY A 40 -1.96 -9.42 18.56
CA GLY A 40 -1.57 -10.32 17.47
C GLY A 40 -0.52 -9.76 16.52
N SER A 41 -0.39 -8.43 16.42
CA SER A 41 0.78 -7.83 15.75
C SER A 41 2.05 -8.13 16.54
N MET A 42 2.03 -8.00 17.88
CA MET A 42 3.17 -8.38 18.73
C MET A 42 3.51 -9.87 18.63
N MET A 43 2.52 -10.78 18.61
CA MET A 43 2.77 -12.21 18.36
C MET A 43 3.44 -12.47 17.01
N SER A 44 3.14 -11.64 16.01
CA SER A 44 3.73 -11.76 14.68
C SER A 44 5.15 -11.18 14.62
N MET A 45 5.45 -10.17 15.45
CA MET A 45 6.83 -9.72 15.68
C MET A 45 7.66 -10.84 16.30
N ASP A 46 7.14 -11.51 17.34
CA ASP A 46 7.80 -12.65 17.97
C ASP A 46 8.09 -13.76 16.95
N ALA A 47 7.11 -14.07 16.08
CA ALA A 47 7.31 -15.07 15.03
C ALA A 47 8.46 -14.72 14.06
N ILE A 48 8.56 -13.45 13.64
CA ILE A 48 9.63 -12.98 12.74
C ILE A 48 11.00 -12.94 13.44
N VAL A 49 11.05 -12.52 14.70
CA VAL A 49 12.27 -12.55 15.50
C VAL A 49 12.73 -13.99 15.74
N ASN A 50 11.82 -14.91 16.06
CA ASN A 50 12.12 -16.32 16.30
C ASN A 50 12.70 -17.03 15.07
N VAL A 51 12.34 -16.59 13.85
CA VAL A 51 12.96 -17.11 12.63
C VAL A 51 14.25 -16.36 12.24
N GLY A 52 14.72 -15.40 13.06
CA GLY A 52 16.06 -14.82 13.01
C GLY A 52 16.18 -13.43 12.37
N PHE A 53 15.08 -12.70 12.16
CA PHE A 53 15.14 -11.35 11.57
C PHE A 53 15.22 -10.23 12.62
N THR A 54 15.83 -9.12 12.24
CA THR A 54 15.77 -7.86 12.97
C THR A 54 14.63 -7.01 12.42
N ILE A 55 13.75 -6.52 13.29
CA ILE A 55 12.63 -5.67 12.89
C ILE A 55 13.08 -4.21 12.79
N ALA A 56 12.86 -3.58 11.64
CA ALA A 56 13.27 -2.20 11.37
C ALA A 56 12.43 -1.19 12.15
N ASN A 57 11.11 -1.42 12.19
CA ASN A 57 10.14 -0.50 12.75
C ASN A 57 8.98 -1.26 13.40
N PHE A 58 8.23 -0.59 14.25
CA PHE A 58 6.87 -1.00 14.60
C PHE A 58 5.90 -0.06 13.91
N THR A 59 4.98 -0.60 13.13
CA THR A 59 3.85 0.13 12.56
C THR A 59 2.57 -0.55 12.98
N ASP A 60 1.55 0.23 13.35
CA ASP A 60 0.20 -0.29 13.56
C ASP A 60 -0.80 0.51 12.72
N THR A 61 -1.50 -0.17 11.81
CA THR A 61 -2.69 0.37 11.14
C THR A 61 -3.92 -0.43 11.58
N SER A 62 -4.60 0.04 12.62
CA SER A 62 -5.74 -0.62 13.25
C SER A 62 -6.98 0.29 13.29
N GLY A 63 -8.11 -0.17 13.83
CA GLY A 63 -9.31 0.68 13.96
C GLY A 63 -10.05 1.01 12.65
N ASN A 64 -9.88 0.19 11.62
CA ASN A 64 -10.46 0.32 10.27
C ASN A 64 -9.92 1.53 9.51
N PRO A 65 -8.60 1.56 9.25
CA PRO A 65 -7.95 2.67 8.57
C PRO A 65 -8.43 2.78 7.12
N SER A 66 -8.39 4.00 6.59
CA SER A 66 -8.57 4.24 5.16
C SER A 66 -7.49 3.54 4.34
N ALA A 67 -7.79 3.22 3.07
CA ALA A 67 -6.78 2.64 2.18
C ALA A 67 -5.60 3.61 1.97
N SER A 68 -5.88 4.93 1.95
CA SER A 68 -4.86 5.96 1.82
C SER A 68 -3.94 6.01 3.06
N LYS A 69 -4.46 5.80 4.27
CA LYS A 69 -3.65 5.71 5.49
C LYS A 69 -2.71 4.51 5.45
N VAL A 70 -3.21 3.33 5.04
CA VAL A 70 -2.39 2.12 4.87
C VAL A 70 -1.32 2.32 3.78
N TYR A 71 -1.67 2.96 2.66
CA TYR A 71 -0.73 3.34 1.61
C TYR A 71 0.39 4.24 2.17
N ARG A 72 0.05 5.30 2.91
CA ARG A 72 1.04 6.21 3.50
C ARG A 72 1.93 5.51 4.51
N ALA A 73 1.37 4.67 5.38
CA ALA A 73 2.13 3.84 6.31
C ALA A 73 3.13 2.92 5.57
N SER A 74 2.68 2.29 4.49
CA SER A 74 3.51 1.40 3.66
C SER A 74 4.66 2.14 2.99
N ARG A 75 4.39 3.33 2.43
CA ARG A 75 5.41 4.22 1.85
C ARG A 75 6.44 4.67 2.88
N ILE A 76 6.02 4.96 4.12
CA ILE A 76 6.93 5.33 5.22
C ILE A 76 7.80 4.15 5.65
N ILE A 77 7.24 2.95 5.76
CA ILE A 77 8.03 1.74 6.04
C ILE A 77 9.10 1.53 4.95
N LEU A 78 8.70 1.64 3.68
CA LEU A 78 9.58 1.48 2.52
C LEU A 78 10.51 2.68 2.30
N ALA A 79 10.49 3.71 3.14
CA ALA A 79 11.51 4.75 3.15
C ALA A 79 12.80 4.28 3.84
N GLN A 80 12.72 3.23 4.65
CA GLN A 80 13.86 2.65 5.35
C GLN A 80 14.71 1.84 4.36
N PRO A 81 16.05 2.04 4.29
CA PRO A 81 16.91 1.29 3.39
C PRO A 81 17.25 -0.10 3.92
N GLU A 82 17.86 -0.92 3.06
CA GLU A 82 18.46 -2.22 3.40
C GLU A 82 17.48 -3.29 3.91
N LEU A 83 16.17 -3.07 3.75
CA LEU A 83 15.17 -4.08 4.09
C LEU A 83 15.32 -5.30 3.19
N VAL A 84 15.30 -6.50 3.77
CA VAL A 84 15.34 -7.77 3.02
C VAL A 84 13.94 -8.23 2.60
N GLY A 85 12.90 -7.58 3.13
CA GLY A 85 11.51 -7.85 2.78
C GLY A 85 10.54 -7.05 3.64
N TYR A 86 9.26 -7.20 3.30
CA TYR A 86 8.15 -6.53 3.96
C TYR A 86 7.25 -7.58 4.62
N PHE A 87 7.02 -7.46 5.92
CA PHE A 87 6.19 -8.41 6.65
C PHE A 87 5.02 -7.69 7.32
N GLY A 88 3.80 -8.05 6.91
CA GLY A 88 2.57 -7.52 7.47
C GLY A 88 1.77 -8.59 8.19
N SER A 89 1.32 -8.34 9.42
CA SER A 89 0.43 -9.28 10.11
C SER A 89 -0.33 -8.58 11.24
N GLY A 90 -1.65 -8.78 11.26
CA GLY A 90 -2.54 -8.28 12.31
C GLY A 90 -3.02 -9.34 13.31
N SER A 91 -4.07 -9.00 14.05
CA SER A 91 -4.67 -9.90 15.05
C SER A 91 -5.27 -11.18 14.47
N GLY A 92 -5.66 -11.16 13.19
CA GLY A 92 -6.38 -12.26 12.55
C GLY A 92 -7.90 -12.21 12.77
N VAL A 93 -8.41 -11.37 13.67
CA VAL A 93 -9.84 -11.33 14.03
C VAL A 93 -10.40 -9.90 13.99
N ALA A 94 -9.85 -9.06 13.13
CA ALA A 94 -10.25 -7.67 13.04
C ALA A 94 -11.65 -7.52 12.44
N SER A 95 -12.52 -6.68 13.02
CA SER A 95 -13.76 -6.23 12.37
C SER A 95 -13.52 -5.21 11.24
N GLN A 96 -12.26 -5.02 10.86
CA GLN A 96 -11.81 -4.08 9.84
C GLN A 96 -11.94 -4.72 8.46
N GLU A 97 -12.33 -3.94 7.46
CA GLU A 97 -12.42 -4.39 6.07
C GLU A 97 -11.01 -4.57 5.49
N GLN A 98 -10.57 -5.82 5.36
CA GLN A 98 -9.18 -6.11 4.99
C GLN A 98 -8.84 -5.70 3.55
N TYR A 99 -9.84 -5.62 2.66
CA TYR A 99 -9.59 -5.20 1.28
C TYR A 99 -9.08 -3.76 1.19
N TRP A 100 -9.45 -2.86 2.12
CA TRP A 100 -8.89 -1.50 2.13
C TRP A 100 -7.39 -1.51 2.42
N SER A 101 -6.96 -2.34 3.36
CA SER A 101 -5.54 -2.54 3.63
C SER A 101 -4.82 -3.12 2.42
N ALA A 102 -5.42 -4.12 1.76
CA ALA A 102 -4.85 -4.72 0.55
C ALA A 102 -4.71 -3.70 -0.59
N TYR A 103 -5.70 -2.83 -0.83
CA TYR A 103 -5.58 -1.76 -1.83
C TYR A 103 -4.46 -0.77 -1.49
N GLY A 104 -4.38 -0.33 -0.23
CA GLY A 104 -3.31 0.56 0.22
C GLY A 104 -1.91 -0.01 0.01
N LEU A 105 -1.72 -1.28 0.38
CA LEU A 105 -0.49 -2.05 0.14
C LEU A 105 -0.20 -2.21 -1.35
N ALA A 106 -1.19 -2.64 -2.13
CA ALA A 106 -1.05 -2.93 -3.56
C ALA A 106 -0.66 -1.68 -4.37
N LYS A 107 -1.20 -0.51 -4.00
CA LYS A 107 -0.75 0.76 -4.59
C LYS A 107 0.70 1.07 -4.24
N ALA A 108 1.06 1.02 -2.96
CA ALA A 108 2.42 1.35 -2.51
C ALA A 108 3.48 0.42 -3.13
N PHE A 109 3.21 -0.89 -3.16
CA PHE A 109 4.12 -1.88 -3.72
C PHE A 109 4.32 -1.70 -5.22
N TRP A 110 3.27 -1.36 -5.95
CA TRP A 110 3.41 -1.12 -7.38
C TRP A 110 4.16 0.17 -7.71
N GLU A 111 3.79 1.28 -7.07
CA GLU A 111 4.42 2.56 -7.33
C GLU A 111 5.92 2.50 -7.05
N LEU A 112 6.32 1.78 -6.00
CA LEU A 112 7.72 1.66 -5.62
C LEU A 112 8.46 0.54 -6.37
N ASP A 113 7.79 -0.18 -7.28
CA ASP A 113 8.35 -1.36 -7.93
C ASP A 113 8.99 -2.33 -6.94
N LEU A 114 8.20 -2.78 -5.95
CA LEU A 114 8.72 -3.62 -4.87
C LEU A 114 9.44 -4.84 -5.46
N ASN A 115 10.72 -4.95 -5.11
CA ASN A 115 11.65 -5.95 -5.64
C ASN A 115 12.26 -6.83 -4.52
N VAL A 116 11.67 -6.79 -3.33
CA VAL A 116 11.95 -7.66 -2.19
C VAL A 116 10.64 -8.36 -1.78
N PRO A 117 10.69 -9.57 -1.20
CA PRO A 117 9.48 -10.33 -0.89
C PRO A 117 8.59 -9.60 0.11
N ALA A 118 7.27 -9.74 -0.06
CA ALA A 118 6.27 -9.30 0.89
C ALA A 118 5.36 -10.46 1.32
N VAL A 119 5.18 -10.63 2.63
CA VAL A 119 4.23 -11.59 3.20
C VAL A 119 3.26 -10.82 4.06
N ILE A 120 1.97 -10.88 3.72
CA ILE A 120 0.92 -10.11 4.37
C ILE A 120 -0.17 -11.05 4.87
N ARG A 121 -0.36 -11.13 6.18
CA ARG A 121 -1.49 -11.81 6.81
C ARG A 121 -2.57 -10.81 7.19
N LEU A 122 -3.67 -10.82 6.44
CA LEU A 122 -4.84 -9.99 6.66
C LEU A 122 -5.96 -10.88 7.17
N GLY A 123 -6.30 -10.77 8.45
CA GLY A 123 -7.41 -11.53 9.02
C GLY A 123 -8.48 -10.63 9.61
N GLY A 124 -9.71 -10.86 9.18
CA GLY A 124 -10.85 -10.02 9.51
C GLY A 124 -11.97 -10.14 8.48
N ASN A 125 -12.79 -9.10 8.36
CA ASN A 125 -13.79 -9.03 7.31
C ASN A 125 -13.11 -9.04 5.94
N THR A 126 -13.75 -9.72 4.96
CA THR A 126 -13.35 -9.70 3.55
C THR A 126 -11.88 -10.09 3.27
N GLU A 127 -11.29 -10.92 4.13
CA GLU A 127 -9.90 -11.39 4.00
C GLU A 127 -9.61 -12.10 2.67
N ASP A 128 -10.56 -12.87 2.14
CA ASP A 128 -10.41 -13.55 0.84
C ASP A 128 -10.18 -12.56 -0.31
N ARG A 129 -10.99 -11.49 -0.35
CA ARG A 129 -10.83 -10.42 -1.34
C ARG A 129 -9.49 -9.71 -1.16
N ALA A 130 -9.08 -9.49 0.08
CA ALA A 130 -7.81 -8.85 0.39
C ALA A 130 -6.61 -9.67 -0.14
N VAL A 131 -6.63 -10.99 0.07
CA VAL A 131 -5.62 -11.92 -0.46
C VAL A 131 -5.64 -11.92 -1.99
N GLU A 132 -6.81 -11.94 -2.62
CA GLU A 132 -6.95 -11.89 -4.08
C GLU A 132 -6.30 -10.63 -4.68
N ILE A 133 -6.55 -9.45 -4.11
CA ILE A 133 -5.97 -8.18 -4.55
C ILE A 133 -4.43 -8.25 -4.53
N LEU A 134 -3.85 -8.74 -3.43
CA LEU A 134 -2.40 -8.88 -3.28
C LEU A 134 -1.81 -9.88 -4.28
N GLN A 135 -2.47 -11.01 -4.50
CA GLN A 135 -2.05 -12.02 -5.48
C GLN A 135 -2.10 -11.49 -6.93
N ARG A 136 -3.17 -10.77 -7.29
CA ARG A 136 -3.29 -10.11 -8.61
C ARG A 136 -2.17 -9.08 -8.77
N MET A 137 -1.89 -8.29 -7.73
CA MET A 137 -0.80 -7.31 -7.74
C MET A 137 0.58 -7.94 -7.89
N SER A 138 0.83 -9.09 -7.24
CA SER A 138 2.11 -9.81 -7.33
C SER A 138 2.50 -10.12 -8.78
N ARG A 139 1.53 -10.35 -9.67
CA ARG A 139 1.79 -10.68 -11.09
C ARG A 139 2.34 -9.50 -11.89
N LEU A 140 2.20 -8.27 -11.38
CA LEU A 140 2.69 -7.05 -12.00
C LEU A 140 4.04 -6.59 -11.43
N LEU A 141 4.62 -7.37 -10.52
CA LEU A 141 5.83 -7.00 -9.77
C LEU A 141 6.90 -8.08 -9.87
N ASN A 142 8.15 -7.66 -9.70
CA ASN A 142 9.33 -8.53 -9.78
C ASN A 142 9.66 -9.21 -8.44
N ALA A 143 8.72 -9.23 -7.49
CA ALA A 143 8.86 -9.84 -6.18
C ALA A 143 7.66 -10.72 -5.86
N SER A 144 7.89 -11.72 -5.01
CA SER A 144 6.80 -12.53 -4.46
C SER A 144 6.03 -11.73 -3.41
N ILE A 145 4.73 -11.55 -3.64
CA ILE A 145 3.79 -10.93 -2.70
C ILE A 145 2.74 -11.98 -2.36
N GLU A 146 2.81 -12.49 -1.14
CA GLU A 146 1.93 -13.57 -0.67
C GLU A 146 0.95 -13.03 0.38
N GLY A 147 -0.34 -13.21 0.12
CA GLY A 147 -1.43 -12.90 1.03
C GLY A 147 -1.90 -14.13 1.81
N TYR A 148 -2.13 -13.97 3.10
CA TYR A 148 -2.56 -15.00 4.06
C TYR A 148 -3.77 -14.52 4.88
N ARG A 149 -4.50 -15.48 5.45
CA ARG A 149 -5.75 -15.29 6.19
C ARG A 149 -5.58 -15.48 7.69
N LYS A 150 -6.65 -15.30 8.45
CA LYS A 150 -6.67 -15.50 9.90
C LYS A 150 -6.24 -16.89 10.36
N MET A 151 -6.57 -17.94 9.60
CA MET A 151 -6.28 -19.33 9.97
C MET A 151 -4.82 -19.71 9.75
N ASP A 152 -4.08 -18.92 8.97
CA ASP A 152 -2.65 -19.12 8.76
C ASP A 152 -1.88 -18.66 9.99
N ALA A 153 -1.14 -19.57 10.63
CA ALA A 153 -0.44 -19.28 11.86
C ALA A 153 0.75 -18.30 11.62
N PRO A 154 0.98 -17.31 12.51
CA PRO A 154 2.11 -16.39 12.41
C PRO A 154 3.47 -17.08 12.23
N ALA A 155 3.69 -18.21 12.90
CA ALA A 155 4.94 -18.98 12.77
C ALA A 155 5.12 -19.56 11.35
N THR A 156 4.05 -20.08 10.74
CA THR A 156 4.08 -20.65 9.38
C THR A 156 4.39 -19.57 8.35
N ILE A 157 3.73 -18.41 8.44
CA ILE A 157 3.97 -17.31 7.51
C ILE A 157 5.37 -16.70 7.70
N ALA A 158 5.91 -16.66 8.93
CA ALA A 158 7.25 -16.17 9.20
C ALA A 158 8.32 -17.13 8.64
N ALA A 159 8.11 -18.44 8.77
CA ALA A 159 8.96 -19.45 8.13
C ALA A 159 8.95 -19.30 6.60
N ARG A 160 7.75 -19.13 6.02
CA ARG A 160 7.61 -18.88 4.59
C ARG A 160 8.30 -17.60 4.14
N PHE A 161 8.17 -16.52 4.90
CA PHE A 161 8.90 -15.27 4.63
C PHE A 161 10.42 -15.51 4.60
N ALA A 162 10.96 -16.32 5.53
CA ALA A 162 12.38 -16.67 5.55
C ALA A 162 12.83 -17.44 4.29
N GLU A 163 12.00 -18.34 3.78
CA GLU A 163 12.26 -19.05 2.51
C GLU A 163 12.35 -18.08 1.34
N LEU A 164 11.39 -17.15 1.25
CA LEU A 164 11.34 -16.16 0.17
C LEU A 164 12.55 -15.22 0.20
N VAL A 165 12.96 -14.75 1.38
CA VAL A 165 14.16 -13.93 1.55
C VAL A 165 15.41 -14.70 1.11
N THR A 166 15.52 -15.98 1.49
CA THR A 166 16.64 -16.85 1.09
C THR A 166 16.68 -17.03 -0.43
N ALA A 167 15.52 -17.26 -1.06
CA ALA A 167 15.39 -17.38 -2.51
C ALA A 167 15.75 -16.08 -3.25
N GLY A 168 15.56 -14.92 -2.61
CA GLY A 168 15.93 -13.59 -3.12
C GLY A 168 17.45 -13.32 -3.19
N LYS A 169 18.31 -14.28 -2.81
CA LYS A 169 19.78 -14.24 -2.97
C LYS A 169 20.45 -12.94 -2.46
N GLY A 170 19.98 -12.42 -1.32
CA GLY A 170 20.55 -11.23 -0.71
C GLY A 170 20.12 -9.90 -1.33
N ALA A 171 19.03 -9.90 -2.11
CA ALA A 171 18.38 -8.66 -2.54
C ALA A 171 18.05 -7.78 -1.34
N LYS A 172 18.34 -6.49 -1.47
CA LYS A 172 18.05 -5.48 -0.45
C LYS A 172 17.29 -4.33 -1.06
N TRP A 173 16.29 -3.88 -0.31
CA TRP A 173 15.46 -2.76 -0.67
C TRP A 173 16.26 -1.47 -0.68
N LYS A 174 16.05 -0.70 -1.75
CA LYS A 174 16.58 0.66 -1.90
C LYS A 174 15.41 1.60 -2.06
N PRO A 175 15.22 2.57 -1.14
CA PRO A 175 14.20 3.60 -1.25
C PRO A 175 14.35 4.34 -2.58
N ARG A 176 13.22 4.69 -3.19
CA ARG A 176 13.18 5.33 -4.51
C ARG A 176 11.90 6.14 -4.67
N ALA A 177 11.93 7.08 -5.61
CA ALA A 177 10.75 7.82 -6.01
C ALA A 177 9.69 6.87 -6.61
N PRO A 178 8.40 7.17 -6.42
CA PRO A 178 7.33 6.37 -7.01
C PRO A 178 7.35 6.49 -8.54
N ARG A 179 6.93 5.41 -9.21
CA ARG A 179 6.53 5.45 -10.61
C ARG A 179 5.39 6.44 -10.77
N VAL A 180 5.49 7.29 -11.77
CA VAL A 180 4.43 8.21 -12.16
C VAL A 180 4.04 7.90 -13.61
N PRO A 181 2.76 7.68 -13.91
CA PRO A 181 2.31 7.36 -15.27
C PRO A 181 2.69 8.46 -16.27
N LYS A 182 3.05 8.07 -17.50
CA LYS A 182 3.52 9.05 -18.51
C LYS A 182 2.45 10.07 -18.92
N PHE A 183 1.17 9.66 -18.90
CA PHE A 183 0.05 10.50 -19.34
C PHE A 183 -0.14 11.75 -18.49
N ILE A 184 0.40 11.83 -17.27
CA ILE A 184 0.25 13.04 -16.43
C ILE A 184 0.93 14.27 -17.02
N LYS A 185 1.81 14.09 -18.02
CA LYS A 185 2.50 15.17 -18.75
C LYS A 185 1.72 15.63 -19.98
N ASP A 186 0.62 14.95 -20.31
CA ASP A 186 -0.21 15.27 -21.47
C ASP A 186 -1.03 16.55 -21.21
N PRO A 187 -1.10 17.50 -22.15
CA PRO A 187 -1.92 18.71 -22.03
C PRO A 187 -3.42 18.45 -21.82
N SER A 188 -3.92 17.28 -22.23
CA SER A 188 -5.33 16.88 -22.13
C SER A 188 -5.69 16.25 -20.79
N VAL A 189 -4.74 16.13 -19.84
CA VAL A 189 -4.99 15.51 -18.55
C VAL A 189 -6.01 16.30 -17.74
N THR A 190 -7.02 15.60 -17.20
CA THR A 190 -7.96 16.17 -16.24
C THR A 190 -7.46 15.90 -14.84
N THR A 191 -7.42 16.95 -14.00
CA THR A 191 -7.08 16.82 -12.58
C THR A 191 -8.24 17.17 -11.68
N ILE A 192 -8.51 16.33 -10.68
CA ILE A 192 -9.54 16.58 -9.66
C ILE A 192 -8.88 16.51 -8.28
N PRO A 193 -8.96 17.56 -7.45
CA PRO A 193 -8.31 17.57 -6.15
C PRO A 193 -8.94 16.56 -5.18
N VAL A 194 -8.12 15.95 -4.33
CA VAL A 194 -8.57 15.15 -3.18
C VAL A 194 -7.84 15.58 -1.91
N LYS A 195 -8.27 15.07 -0.75
CA LYS A 195 -7.60 15.36 0.51
C LYS A 195 -6.16 14.82 0.51
N GLY A 196 -5.20 15.73 0.48
CA GLY A 196 -3.77 15.41 0.49
C GLY A 196 -3.32 14.74 -0.81
N GLY A 197 -3.81 15.21 -1.96
CA GLY A 197 -3.43 14.72 -3.27
C GLY A 197 -4.34 15.18 -4.40
N ARG A 198 -4.35 14.43 -5.50
CA ARG A 198 -5.23 14.66 -6.65
C ARG A 198 -5.40 13.39 -7.49
N VAL A 199 -6.51 13.31 -8.20
CA VAL A 199 -6.73 12.33 -9.27
C VAL A 199 -6.27 12.95 -10.58
N TRP A 200 -5.56 12.16 -11.38
CA TRP A 200 -5.18 12.43 -12.75
C TRP A 200 -5.92 11.46 -13.67
N ILE A 201 -6.56 11.97 -14.72
CA ILE A 201 -7.31 11.19 -15.70
C ILE A 201 -6.84 11.57 -17.09
N ASP A 202 -6.47 10.58 -17.90
CA ASP A 202 -6.12 10.77 -19.30
C ASP A 202 -7.35 11.18 -20.10
N GLY A 203 -7.45 12.47 -20.40
CA GLY A 203 -8.57 13.03 -21.16
C GLY A 203 -8.52 12.67 -22.64
N ALA A 204 -7.33 12.48 -23.21
CA ALA A 204 -7.17 12.07 -24.62
C ALA A 204 -7.74 10.67 -24.87
N HIS A 205 -7.55 9.75 -23.91
CA HIS A 205 -8.05 8.37 -24.00
C HIS A 205 -9.28 8.10 -23.12
N TRP A 206 -10.03 9.15 -22.76
CA TRP A 206 -11.21 9.01 -21.91
C TRP A 206 -12.25 8.02 -22.48
N PRO A 207 -12.62 8.05 -23.78
CA PRO A 207 -13.58 7.10 -24.34
C PRO A 207 -13.20 5.64 -24.18
N GLU A 208 -11.90 5.33 -24.20
CA GLU A 208 -11.34 3.98 -24.05
C GLU A 208 -11.32 3.52 -22.59
N ILE A 209 -11.00 4.42 -21.65
CA ILE A 209 -10.83 4.06 -20.23
C ILE A 209 -12.10 4.24 -19.39
N ARG A 210 -13.09 5.02 -19.85
CA ARG A 210 -14.25 5.43 -19.04
C ARG A 210 -14.98 4.28 -18.38
N GLY A 211 -15.23 3.17 -19.10
CA GLY A 211 -16.04 2.08 -18.58
C GLY A 211 -15.41 1.42 -17.35
N VAL A 212 -14.09 1.27 -17.37
CA VAL A 212 -13.31 0.73 -16.25
C VAL A 212 -13.25 1.73 -15.10
N VAL A 213 -13.00 3.01 -15.39
CA VAL A 213 -12.93 4.08 -14.37
C VAL A 213 -14.28 4.30 -13.68
N GLU A 214 -15.39 4.37 -14.42
CA GLU A 214 -16.74 4.55 -13.87
C GLU A 214 -17.13 3.37 -12.97
N THR A 215 -16.85 2.14 -13.42
CA THR A 215 -17.13 0.92 -12.66
C THR A 215 -16.34 0.86 -11.35
N HIS A 216 -15.02 1.03 -11.41
CA HIS A 216 -14.16 0.84 -10.24
C HIS A 216 -14.11 2.04 -9.30
N SER A 217 -14.46 3.24 -9.77
CA SER A 217 -14.70 4.39 -8.90
C SER A 217 -16.06 4.33 -8.19
N GLY A 218 -16.91 3.33 -8.48
CA GLY A 218 -18.26 3.25 -7.92
C GLY A 218 -19.15 4.42 -8.35
N GLY A 219 -18.93 4.95 -9.56
CA GLY A 219 -19.63 6.12 -10.09
C GLY A 219 -19.17 7.46 -9.49
N LEU A 220 -18.02 7.52 -8.79
CA LEU A 220 -17.45 8.78 -8.31
C LEU A 220 -16.90 9.65 -9.44
N ILE A 221 -16.41 9.01 -10.51
CA ILE A 221 -16.07 9.65 -11.77
C ILE A 221 -17.10 9.23 -12.80
N VAL A 222 -17.60 10.19 -13.58
CA VAL A 222 -18.60 9.98 -14.62
C VAL A 222 -18.30 10.82 -15.84
N ASP A 223 -18.80 10.42 -17.01
CA ASP A 223 -18.82 11.27 -18.19
C ASP A 223 -19.85 12.41 -18.05
N ARG A 224 -19.41 13.64 -18.30
CA ARG A 224 -20.30 14.75 -18.63
C ARG A 224 -19.76 15.50 -19.83
N ALA A 225 -20.60 15.60 -20.87
CA ALA A 225 -20.26 16.27 -22.12
C ALA A 225 -18.97 15.73 -22.78
N GLY A 226 -18.71 14.42 -22.66
CA GLY A 226 -17.56 13.77 -23.29
C GLY A 226 -16.25 13.86 -22.52
N GLY A 227 -16.27 14.32 -21.27
CA GLY A 227 -15.09 14.40 -20.40
C GLY A 227 -15.36 13.86 -18.99
N PRO A 228 -14.30 13.40 -18.28
CA PRO A 228 -14.42 12.88 -16.93
C PRO A 228 -14.63 14.00 -15.91
N VAL A 229 -15.64 13.84 -15.05
CA VAL A 229 -15.92 14.77 -13.94
C VAL A 229 -16.28 14.01 -12.67
N SER A 230 -16.18 14.67 -11.51
CA SER A 230 -16.69 14.12 -10.25
C SER A 230 -18.22 14.12 -10.24
N SER A 231 -18.83 13.03 -9.75
CA SER A 231 -20.28 12.96 -9.55
C SER A 231 -20.74 13.69 -8.28
N LEU A 232 -19.81 13.93 -7.35
CA LEU A 232 -20.03 14.62 -6.08
C LEU A 232 -19.45 16.05 -6.09
N PRO A 233 -19.95 16.94 -5.20
CA PRO A 233 -19.33 18.24 -4.95
C PRO A 233 -17.88 18.12 -4.46
N GLY A 234 -17.05 19.12 -4.73
CA GLY A 234 -15.60 19.06 -4.51
C GLY A 234 -15.15 18.66 -3.09
N GLU A 235 -15.77 19.21 -2.04
CA GLU A 235 -15.42 18.87 -0.66
C GLU A 235 -15.79 17.42 -0.30
N GLU A 236 -16.95 16.96 -0.76
CA GLU A 236 -17.40 15.59 -0.50
C GLU A 236 -16.55 14.58 -1.29
N PHE A 237 -16.33 14.84 -2.58
CA PHE A 237 -15.47 14.04 -3.44
C PHE A 237 -14.05 13.92 -2.86
N ALA A 238 -13.50 15.01 -2.33
CA ALA A 238 -12.15 15.02 -1.81
C ALA A 238 -11.92 14.04 -0.64
N THR A 239 -12.99 13.58 0.01
CA THR A 239 -12.92 12.59 1.11
C THR A 239 -13.00 11.13 0.66
N LYS A 240 -13.25 10.86 -0.63
CA LYS A 240 -13.43 9.51 -1.21
C LYS A 240 -12.12 8.86 -1.65
N ASP A 241 -11.06 9.13 -0.91
CA ASP A 241 -9.70 8.69 -1.23
C ASP A 241 -9.53 7.17 -1.22
N SER A 242 -10.26 6.42 -0.37
CA SER A 242 -10.20 4.96 -0.35
C SER A 242 -10.75 4.34 -1.63
N GLU A 243 -11.92 4.80 -2.07
CA GLU A 243 -12.60 4.35 -3.29
C GLU A 243 -11.79 4.71 -4.53
N LEU A 244 -11.26 5.92 -4.59
CA LEU A 244 -10.39 6.37 -5.70
C LEU A 244 -9.07 5.60 -5.72
N LEU A 245 -8.53 5.22 -4.55
CA LEU A 245 -7.32 4.39 -4.47
C LEU A 245 -7.59 2.97 -4.98
N ALA A 246 -8.73 2.39 -4.60
CA ALA A 246 -9.18 1.11 -5.14
C ALA A 246 -9.38 1.20 -6.67
N CYS A 247 -9.96 2.29 -7.18
CA CYS A 247 -10.11 2.53 -8.62
C CYS A 247 -8.76 2.54 -9.35
N ASP A 248 -7.76 3.25 -8.83
CA ASP A 248 -6.39 3.25 -9.38
C ASP A 248 -5.81 1.83 -9.45
N VAL A 249 -5.90 1.08 -8.35
CA VAL A 249 -5.41 -0.30 -8.32
C VAL A 249 -6.17 -1.18 -9.32
N GLU A 250 -7.50 -1.11 -9.39
CA GLU A 250 -8.29 -1.96 -10.28
C GLU A 250 -8.13 -1.60 -11.76
N CYS A 251 -8.07 -0.31 -12.13
CA CYS A 251 -7.75 0.12 -13.50
C CYS A 251 -6.45 -0.53 -13.96
N ARG A 252 -5.45 -0.50 -13.09
CA ARG A 252 -4.15 -1.07 -13.39
C ARG A 252 -4.15 -2.60 -13.45
N LEU A 253 -4.88 -3.27 -12.55
CA LEU A 253 -5.07 -4.72 -12.63
C LEU A 253 -5.85 -5.13 -13.88
N ALA A 254 -6.65 -4.22 -14.47
CA ALA A 254 -7.33 -4.40 -15.75
C ALA A 254 -6.45 -4.02 -16.97
N GLY A 255 -5.20 -3.60 -16.77
CA GLY A 255 -4.32 -3.16 -17.86
C GLY A 255 -4.67 -1.79 -18.44
N VAL A 256 -5.47 -1.00 -17.73
CA VAL A 256 -5.84 0.37 -18.13
C VAL A 256 -4.86 1.36 -17.51
N GLU A 257 -4.08 2.00 -18.37
CA GLU A 257 -3.24 3.15 -18.01
C GLU A 257 -3.98 4.42 -18.42
N GLY A 258 -4.39 5.24 -17.43
CA GLY A 258 -5.19 6.45 -17.70
C GLY A 258 -5.91 7.01 -16.48
N PHE A 259 -5.83 6.34 -15.34
CA PHE A 259 -6.32 6.83 -14.06
C PHE A 259 -5.20 6.69 -13.01
N TYR A 260 -4.89 7.77 -12.30
CA TYR A 260 -3.85 7.77 -11.28
C TYR A 260 -4.25 8.64 -10.09
N LEU A 261 -4.24 8.06 -8.90
CA LEU A 261 -4.44 8.79 -7.66
C LEU A 261 -3.07 9.17 -7.07
N GLU A 262 -2.69 10.43 -7.16
CA GLU A 262 -1.52 10.94 -6.46
C GLU A 262 -1.89 11.29 -5.02
N LEU A 263 -1.11 10.80 -4.05
CA LEU A 263 -1.30 11.11 -2.63
C LEU A 263 0.01 11.61 -2.01
N ASP A 264 -0.04 12.82 -1.46
CA ASP A 264 1.09 13.46 -0.83
C ASP A 264 1.45 12.84 0.53
N ILE A 265 2.76 12.81 0.79
CA ILE A 265 3.36 12.45 2.08
C ILE A 265 4.45 13.48 2.38
N PRO A 266 4.09 14.65 2.96
CA PRO A 266 5.04 15.74 3.20
C PRO A 266 6.29 15.28 3.97
N GLY A 267 7.46 15.64 3.43
CA GLY A 267 8.78 15.28 3.98
C GLY A 267 9.31 13.88 3.60
N LEU A 268 8.53 13.06 2.88
CA LEU A 268 8.99 11.73 2.47
C LEU A 268 10.08 11.81 1.38
N ASP A 269 9.87 12.67 0.38
CA ASP A 269 10.76 12.80 -0.78
C ASP A 269 12.17 13.28 -0.35
N GLU A 270 12.22 14.20 0.63
CA GLU A 270 13.45 14.67 1.27
C GLU A 270 14.22 13.54 1.97
N LEU A 271 13.49 12.62 2.63
CA LEU A 271 14.08 11.49 3.36
C LEU A 271 14.69 10.44 2.42
N ILE A 272 14.04 10.19 1.27
CA ILE A 272 14.52 9.22 0.27
C ILE A 272 15.58 9.79 -0.68
N GLY A 273 16.00 11.05 -0.47
CA GLY A 273 17.01 11.73 -1.28
C GLY A 273 16.57 12.08 -2.70
N GLY A 274 15.26 12.13 -2.96
CA GLY A 274 14.70 12.44 -4.27
C GLY A 274 14.27 13.90 -4.35
N THR A 275 14.96 14.72 -5.15
CA THR A 275 14.41 15.98 -5.64
C THR A 275 13.28 15.65 -6.62
N ARG A 276 12.08 16.24 -6.40
CA ARG A 276 10.95 16.19 -7.35
C ARG A 276 11.32 16.81 -8.68
#